data_AF-A0A7S3XJS9-F1
#
_entry.id   AF-A0A7S3XJS9-F1
#
_cell.length_a   1.000
_cell.length_b   1.000
_cell.length_c   1.000
_cell.angle_alpha   90.00
_cell.angle_beta   90.00
_cell.angle_gamma   90.00
#
_symmetry.space_group_name_H-M   'P 1'
#
loop_
_entity.id
_entity.type
_entity.pdbx_description
1 polymer ?
#
loop_
_entity_poly.entity_id
_entity_poly.type
_entity_poly.pdbx_seq_one_letter_code
_entity_poly.pdbx_strand_id
1 'polypeptide(L)'
;MSGVQNKWRRKRKMKKMDGQLAWPKLENDLNKNRQLVHDFVSTRQFKVFIIATIVFNAVLIAMISPAHAPVWLSILLDVCTVIFFMEMVLKMYAMRMKYFDDPWNLLDFATVLGSIIELIVFFFRMAINAKYEARTNMAMTHFRLVRVLRLLAPTGLR
;
A
#
# COMPACT_ATOMS: atom_id res chain seq x y z
N MET A 1 -32.18 8.68 -52.56
CA MET A 1 -31.78 9.61 -51.47
C MET A 1 -31.96 9.07 -50.03
N SER A 2 -32.41 7.81 -49.83
CA SER A 2 -32.70 7.24 -48.50
C SER A 2 -31.50 6.72 -47.69
N GLY A 3 -30.38 6.37 -48.35
CA GLY A 3 -29.21 5.77 -47.69
C GLY A 3 -28.41 6.74 -46.80
N VAL A 4 -28.31 8.01 -47.21
CA VAL A 4 -27.54 9.03 -46.49
C VAL A 4 -28.20 9.37 -45.15
N GLN A 5 -29.52 9.56 -45.13
CA GLN A 5 -30.31 9.90 -43.94
C GLN A 5 -30.20 8.82 -42.84
N ASN A 6 -30.16 7.54 -43.23
CA ASN A 6 -29.98 6.42 -42.31
C ASN A 6 -28.58 6.39 -41.67
N LYS A 7 -27.54 6.81 -42.40
CA LYS A 7 -26.16 6.94 -41.87
C LYS A 7 -26.08 8.03 -40.79
N TRP A 8 -26.73 9.18 -41.02
CA TRP A 8 -26.85 10.26 -40.02
C TRP A 8 -27.64 9.83 -38.79
N ARG A 9 -28.71 9.04 -38.98
CA ARG A 9 -29.52 8.52 -37.88
C ARG A 9 -28.75 7.52 -37.01
N ARG A 10 -27.94 6.66 -37.62
CA ARG A 10 -27.05 5.72 -36.90
C ARG A 10 -25.93 6.43 -36.15
N LYS A 11 -25.24 7.39 -36.77
CA LYS A 11 -24.18 8.18 -36.09
C LYS A 11 -24.69 8.94 -34.87
N ARG A 12 -25.91 9.51 -34.94
CA ARG A 12 -26.53 10.18 -33.80
C ARG A 12 -26.92 9.22 -32.68
N LYS A 13 -27.41 8.02 -33.01
CA LYS A 13 -27.66 6.95 -32.03
C LYS A 13 -26.36 6.48 -31.37
N MET A 14 -25.29 6.28 -32.14
CA MET A 14 -23.98 5.91 -31.60
C MET A 14 -23.41 7.01 -30.70
N LYS A 15 -23.45 8.29 -31.08
CA LYS A 15 -23.02 9.39 -30.19
C LYS A 15 -23.85 9.51 -28.91
N LYS A 16 -25.17 9.23 -28.97
CA LYS A 16 -26.02 9.16 -27.78
C LYS A 16 -25.66 7.96 -26.90
N MET A 17 -25.37 6.80 -27.49
CA MET A 17 -24.88 5.62 -26.77
C MET A 17 -23.47 5.82 -26.22
N ASP A 18 -22.63 6.64 -26.85
CA ASP A 18 -21.28 7.01 -26.42
C ASP A 18 -21.31 8.01 -25.25
N GLY A 19 -22.25 8.96 -25.28
CA GLY A 19 -22.54 9.87 -24.16
C GLY A 19 -23.35 9.24 -23.01
N GLN A 20 -24.05 8.14 -23.27
CA GLN A 20 -24.66 7.25 -22.26
C GLN A 20 -23.77 6.04 -21.96
N LEU A 21 -22.59 5.93 -22.61
CA LEU A 21 -21.68 4.81 -22.46
C LEU A 21 -21.21 4.77 -21.03
N ALA A 22 -20.82 3.59 -20.57
CA ALA A 22 -20.56 3.25 -19.19
C ALA A 22 -19.61 4.16 -18.39
N TRP A 23 -18.98 5.21 -18.96
CA TRP A 23 -18.05 6.10 -18.26
C TRP A 23 -18.63 6.82 -17.04
N PRO A 24 -19.82 7.47 -17.09
CA PRO A 24 -20.40 8.10 -15.90
C PRO A 24 -20.82 7.06 -14.85
N LYS A 25 -21.26 5.88 -15.30
CA LYS A 25 -21.64 4.78 -14.41
C LYS A 25 -20.41 4.17 -13.72
N LEU A 26 -19.36 3.91 -14.50
CA LEU A 26 -18.06 3.43 -14.03
C LEU A 26 -17.42 4.43 -13.05
N GLU A 27 -17.48 5.72 -13.34
CA GLU A 27 -16.99 6.77 -12.45
C GLU A 27 -17.78 6.81 -11.13
N ASN A 28 -19.11 6.70 -11.19
CA ASN A 28 -19.95 6.62 -10.00
C ASN A 28 -19.68 5.35 -9.17
N ASP A 29 -19.53 4.20 -9.83
CA ASP A 29 -19.23 2.93 -9.16
C ASP A 29 -17.82 2.93 -8.54
N LEU A 30 -16.82 3.50 -9.22
CA LEU A 30 -15.47 3.69 -8.69
C LEU A 30 -15.47 4.66 -7.50
N ASN A 31 -16.21 5.77 -7.59
CA ASN A 31 -16.33 6.73 -6.49
C ASN A 31 -17.03 6.12 -5.27
N LYS A 32 -18.06 5.28 -5.49
CA LYS A 32 -18.75 4.56 -4.43
C LYS A 32 -17.85 3.53 -3.76
N ASN A 33 -17.15 2.70 -4.54
CA ASN A 33 -16.19 1.73 -4.00
C ASN A 33 -15.05 2.43 -3.25
N ARG A 34 -14.59 3.58 -3.74
CA ARG A 34 -13.58 4.39 -3.06
C ARG A 34 -14.08 4.95 -1.73
N GLN A 35 -15.32 5.43 -1.67
CA GLN A 35 -15.93 5.90 -0.42
C GLN A 35 -16.04 4.75 0.60
N LEU A 36 -16.46 3.57 0.18
CA LEU A 36 -16.52 2.41 1.05
C LEU A 36 -15.15 2.02 1.63
N VAL A 37 -14.11 2.04 0.79
CA VAL A 37 -12.73 1.79 1.26
C VAL A 37 -12.26 2.91 2.18
N HIS A 38 -12.55 4.16 1.85
CA HIS A 38 -12.23 5.32 2.70
C HIS A 38 -12.88 5.20 4.08
N ASP A 39 -14.15 4.84 4.14
CA ASP A 39 -14.90 4.69 5.38
C ASP A 39 -14.33 3.53 6.20
N PHE A 40 -13.98 2.41 5.54
CA PHE A 40 -13.34 1.26 6.18
C PHE A 40 -11.98 1.62 6.81
N VAL A 41 -11.07 2.25 6.05
CA VAL A 41 -9.74 2.62 6.57
C VAL A 41 -9.79 3.74 7.61
N SER A 42 -10.86 4.54 7.60
CA SER A 42 -11.09 5.61 8.57
C SER A 42 -11.66 5.12 9.89
N THR A 43 -12.16 3.87 9.96
CA THR A 43 -12.75 3.33 11.19
C THR A 43 -11.73 3.26 12.33
N ARG A 44 -12.19 3.55 13.55
CA ARG A 44 -11.37 3.46 14.77
C ARG A 44 -10.82 2.05 14.98
N GLN A 45 -11.61 1.03 14.68
CA GLN A 45 -11.22 -0.38 14.83
C GLN A 45 -10.04 -0.72 13.91
N PHE A 46 -10.08 -0.30 12.65
CA PHE A 46 -8.98 -0.50 11.72
C PHE A 46 -7.71 0.22 12.18
N LYS A 47 -7.81 1.49 12.58
CA LYS A 47 -6.68 2.26 13.12
C LYS A 47 -6.02 1.56 14.33
N VAL A 48 -6.83 1.09 15.29
CA VAL A 48 -6.34 0.36 16.48
C VAL A 48 -5.72 -0.98 16.10
N PHE A 49 -6.30 -1.72 15.15
CA PHE A 49 -5.75 -2.98 14.65
C PHE A 49 -4.35 -2.79 14.04
N ILE A 50 -4.16 -1.75 13.23
CA ILE A 50 -2.87 -1.40 12.66
C ILE A 50 -1.85 -1.08 13.76
N ILE A 51 -2.20 -0.24 14.74
CA ILE A 51 -1.31 0.09 15.87
C ILE A 51 -0.94 -1.17 16.66
N ALA A 52 -1.92 -2.04 16.95
CA ALA A 52 -1.66 -3.32 17.63
C ALA A 52 -0.68 -4.20 16.83
N THR A 53 -0.83 -4.24 15.50
CA THR A 53 0.10 -4.95 14.61
C THR A 53 1.51 -4.34 14.64
N ILE A 54 1.65 -3.03 14.83
CA ILE A 54 2.96 -2.35 14.93
C ILE A 54 3.66 -2.79 16.21
N VAL A 55 2.93 -2.72 17.32
CA VAL A 55 3.45 -3.13 18.64
C VAL A 55 3.82 -4.61 18.61
N PHE A 56 2.95 -5.46 18.04
CA PHE A 56 3.24 -6.88 17.88
C PHE A 56 4.49 -7.12 17.03
N ASN A 57 4.63 -6.45 15.89
CA ASN A 57 5.83 -6.54 15.06
C ASN A 57 7.09 -6.09 15.81
N ALA A 58 7.01 -5.02 16.60
CA ALA A 58 8.13 -4.55 17.42
C ALA A 58 8.54 -5.59 18.49
N VAL A 59 7.58 -6.25 19.13
CA VAL A 59 7.86 -7.36 20.06
C VAL A 59 8.54 -8.52 19.35
N LEU A 60 8.06 -8.92 18.16
CA LEU A 60 8.69 -9.97 17.37
C LEU A 60 10.14 -9.63 16.98
N ILE A 61 10.41 -8.36 16.66
CA ILE A 61 11.78 -7.88 16.42
C ILE A 61 12.60 -7.94 17.71
N ALA A 62 12.06 -7.53 18.85
CA ALA A 62 12.76 -7.61 20.13
C ALA A 62 13.08 -9.06 20.56
N MET A 63 12.26 -10.02 20.13
CA MET A 63 12.47 -11.46 20.36
C MET A 63 13.50 -12.06 19.40
N ILE A 64 13.96 -11.33 18.38
CA ILE A 64 14.98 -11.84 17.45
C ILE A 64 16.33 -11.88 18.17
N SER A 65 16.83 -13.08 18.41
CA SER A 65 18.14 -13.28 19.03
C SER A 65 19.22 -13.33 17.94
N PRO A 66 20.37 -12.65 18.09
CA PRO A 66 21.40 -12.57 17.04
C PRO A 66 22.05 -13.91 16.68
N ALA A 67 21.89 -14.95 17.51
CA ALA A 67 22.45 -16.27 17.27
C ALA A 67 21.50 -17.22 16.51
N HIS A 68 20.20 -17.25 16.85
CA HIS A 68 19.22 -18.17 16.26
C HIS A 68 17.81 -17.58 16.28
N ALA A 69 17.37 -17.00 15.16
CA ALA A 69 15.96 -16.67 14.96
C ALA A 69 15.22 -17.90 14.41
N PRO A 70 14.18 -18.40 15.08
CA PRO A 70 13.42 -19.53 14.56
C PRO A 70 12.59 -19.13 13.33
N VAL A 71 12.41 -20.05 12.39
CA VAL A 71 11.74 -19.80 11.09
C VAL A 71 10.34 -19.21 11.24
N TRP A 72 9.58 -19.65 12.26
CA TRP A 72 8.23 -19.14 12.54
C TRP A 72 8.21 -17.64 12.87
N LEU A 73 9.27 -17.12 13.50
CA LEU A 73 9.38 -15.71 13.86
C LEU A 73 9.55 -14.85 12.59
N SER A 74 10.38 -15.31 11.66
CA SER A 74 10.56 -14.65 10.36
C SER A 74 9.26 -14.60 9.56
N ILE A 75 8.51 -15.71 9.52
CA ILE A 75 7.21 -15.76 8.85
C ILE A 75 6.22 -14.75 9.45
N LEU A 76 6.13 -14.68 10.79
CA LEU A 76 5.24 -13.71 11.45
C LEU A 76 5.62 -12.25 11.14
N LEU A 77 6.91 -11.94 11.11
CA LEU A 77 7.41 -10.61 10.74
C LEU A 77 7.06 -10.24 9.29
N ASP A 78 7.13 -11.20 8.38
CA ASP A 78 6.78 -11.01 6.98
C ASP A 78 5.27 -10.84 6.80
N VAL A 79 4.44 -11.63 7.50
CA VAL A 79 2.97 -11.45 7.53
C VAL A 79 2.61 -10.06 8.04
N CYS A 80 3.22 -9.60 9.14
CA CYS A 80 3.02 -8.24 9.64
C CYS A 80 3.38 -7.19 8.57
N THR A 81 4.48 -7.40 7.85
CA THR A 81 4.92 -6.51 6.76
C THR A 81 3.91 -6.46 5.62
N VAL A 82 3.33 -7.59 5.23
CA VAL A 82 2.28 -7.64 4.20
C VAL A 82 1.02 -6.90 4.66
N ILE A 83 0.62 -7.01 5.93
CA ILE A 83 -0.52 -6.28 6.48
C ILE A 83 -0.33 -4.76 6.36
N PHE A 84 0.87 -4.25 6.71
CA PHE A 84 1.18 -2.82 6.54
C PHE A 84 1.24 -2.37 5.09
N PHE A 85 1.77 -3.20 4.21
CA PHE A 85 1.76 -2.89 2.78
C PHE A 85 0.32 -2.78 2.26
N MET A 86 -0.55 -3.71 2.65
CA MET A 86 -1.96 -3.67 2.29
C MET A 86 -2.67 -2.44 2.85
N GLU A 87 -2.40 -2.06 4.10
CA GLU A 87 -2.91 -0.81 4.69
C GLU A 87 -2.51 0.42 3.86
N MET A 88 -1.23 0.53 3.49
CA MET A 88 -0.72 1.63 2.67
C MET A 88 -1.43 1.68 1.31
N VAL A 89 -1.58 0.54 0.63
CA VAL A 89 -2.27 0.46 -0.66
C VAL A 89 -3.74 0.88 -0.54
N LEU A 90 -4.44 0.42 0.50
CA LEU A 90 -5.84 0.78 0.75
C LEU A 90 -6.00 2.29 1.01
N LYS A 91 -5.13 2.88 1.84
CA LYS A 91 -5.11 4.32 2.12
C LYS A 91 -4.80 5.15 0.88
N MET A 92 -3.83 4.72 0.07
CA MET A 92 -3.47 5.38 -1.19
C MET A 92 -4.63 5.34 -2.18
N TYR A 93 -5.33 4.20 -2.29
CA TYR A 93 -6.53 4.07 -3.13
C TYR A 93 -7.68 4.98 -2.66
N ALA A 94 -7.89 5.08 -1.34
CA ALA A 94 -8.94 5.92 -0.76
C ALA A 94 -8.68 7.43 -0.93
N MET A 95 -7.46 7.89 -0.65
CA MET A 95 -7.14 9.31 -0.47
C MET A 95 -6.48 10.00 -1.69
N ARG A 96 -5.97 9.23 -2.67
CA ARG A 96 -5.28 9.76 -3.87
C ARG A 96 -4.23 10.82 -3.52
N MET A 97 -4.40 12.07 -3.97
CA MET A 97 -3.43 13.15 -3.79
C MET A 97 -3.36 13.63 -2.33
N LYS A 98 -4.47 13.56 -1.58
CA LYS A 98 -4.50 13.94 -0.16
C LYS A 98 -3.68 13.00 0.73
N TYR A 99 -3.30 11.82 0.20
CA TYR A 99 -2.40 10.91 0.88
C TYR A 99 -1.02 11.55 1.13
N PHE A 100 -0.52 12.35 0.18
CA PHE A 100 0.81 12.96 0.26
C PHE A 100 0.87 14.21 1.14
N ASP A 101 -0.29 14.79 1.48
CA ASP A 101 -0.38 15.96 2.37
C ASP A 101 -0.15 15.58 3.84
N ASP A 102 -0.37 14.31 4.20
CA ASP A 102 -0.14 13.82 5.56
C ASP A 102 1.28 13.23 5.67
N PRO A 103 2.18 13.85 6.47
CA PRO A 103 3.55 13.38 6.63
C PRO A 103 3.64 11.95 7.17
N TRP A 104 2.63 11.48 7.90
CA TRP A 104 2.61 10.11 8.43
C TRP A 104 2.32 9.08 7.33
N ASN A 105 1.41 9.39 6.41
CA ASN A 105 1.17 8.54 5.23
C ASN A 105 2.37 8.60 4.26
N LEU A 106 3.07 9.74 4.18
CA LEU A 106 4.30 9.85 3.39
C LEU A 106 5.44 8.99 3.96
N LEU A 107 5.56 8.89 5.29
CA LEU A 107 6.52 8.00 5.96
C LEU A 107 6.28 6.52 5.58
N ASP A 108 5.03 6.14 5.40
CA ASP A 108 4.65 4.78 5.02
C ASP A 108 5.11 4.43 3.62
N PHE A 109 4.89 5.38 2.71
CA PHE A 109 5.35 5.29 1.34
C PHE A 109 6.87 5.25 1.26
N ALA A 110 7.55 6.11 2.01
CA ALA A 110 9.01 6.12 2.10
C ALA A 110 9.57 4.78 2.62
N THR A 111 8.87 4.16 3.57
CA THR A 111 9.29 2.86 4.12
C THR A 111 9.18 1.74 3.08
N VAL A 112 8.11 1.73 2.28
CA VAL A 112 7.94 0.75 1.19
C VAL A 112 8.97 0.98 0.09
N LEU A 113 9.21 2.23 -0.31
CA LEU A 113 10.25 2.56 -1.27
C LEU A 113 11.64 2.17 -0.78
N GLY A 114 11.96 2.44 0.49
CA GLY A 114 13.21 2.04 1.12
C GLY A 114 13.44 0.53 1.05
N SER A 115 12.40 -0.27 1.32
CA SER A 115 12.47 -1.73 1.20
C SER A 115 12.73 -2.21 -0.24
N ILE A 116 12.14 -1.56 -1.24
CA ILE A 116 12.37 -1.90 -2.65
C ILE A 116 13.79 -1.52 -3.08
N ILE A 117 14.26 -0.32 -2.72
CA ILE A 117 15.61 0.14 -3.03
C ILE A 117 16.64 -0.78 -2.39
N GLU A 118 16.43 -1.18 -1.14
CA GLU A 118 17.32 -2.09 -0.43
C GLU A 118 17.38 -3.47 -1.10
N LEU A 119 16.25 -4.00 -1.57
CA LEU A 119 16.20 -5.23 -2.36
C LEU A 119 17.02 -5.10 -3.66
N ILE A 120 16.85 -4.00 -4.39
CA ILE A 120 17.62 -3.74 -5.62
C ILE A 120 19.12 -3.65 -5.32
N VAL A 121 19.50 -2.93 -4.26
CA VAL A 121 20.90 -2.81 -3.82
C VAL A 121 21.47 -4.17 -3.42
N PHE A 122 20.69 -5.01 -2.75
CA PHE A 122 21.10 -6.38 -2.41
C PHE A 122 21.40 -7.21 -3.67
N PHE A 123 20.48 -7.24 -4.64
CA PHE A 123 20.69 -7.95 -5.89
C PHE A 123 21.90 -7.43 -6.67
N PHE A 124 22.06 -6.10 -6.73
CA PHE A 124 23.20 -5.48 -7.41
C PHE A 124 24.54 -5.81 -6.74
N ARG A 125 24.60 -5.77 -5.40
CA ARG A 125 25.80 -6.16 -4.63
C ARG A 125 26.14 -7.63 -4.83
N MET A 126 25.14 -8.50 -4.84
CA MET A 126 25.32 -9.93 -5.09
C MET A 126 25.82 -10.22 -6.52
N ALA A 127 25.33 -9.47 -7.51
CA ALA A 127 25.78 -9.59 -8.90
C ALA A 127 27.25 -9.17 -9.08
N ILE A 128 27.72 -8.15 -8.35
CA ILE A 128 29.10 -7.65 -8.46
C ILE A 128 30.08 -8.45 -7.59
N ASN A 129 29.66 -8.92 -6.42
CA ASN A 129 30.53 -9.55 -5.44
C ASN A 129 29.91 -10.83 -4.85
N ALA A 130 30.31 -11.99 -5.36
CA ALA A 130 29.86 -13.31 -4.87
C ALA A 130 30.26 -13.63 -3.41
N LYS A 131 31.10 -12.80 -2.78
CA LYS A 131 31.57 -12.95 -1.38
C LYS A 131 30.81 -12.12 -0.35
N TYR A 132 29.78 -11.37 -0.73
CA TYR A 132 28.89 -10.79 0.28
C TYR A 132 28.07 -11.93 0.90
N GLU A 133 28.59 -12.49 2.00
CA GLU A 133 27.78 -13.31 2.90
C GLU A 133 26.49 -12.56 3.20
N ALA A 134 25.37 -13.26 3.06
CA ALA A 134 24.01 -12.79 3.28
C ALA A 134 23.75 -12.48 4.76
N ARG A 135 24.56 -11.61 5.37
CA ARG A 135 24.27 -10.91 6.63
C ARG A 135 23.16 -9.87 6.47
N THR A 136 22.41 -9.95 5.36
CA THR A 136 21.35 -9.05 4.93
C THR A 136 19.97 -9.50 5.40
N ASN A 137 19.87 -10.63 6.14
CA ASN A 137 18.68 -10.91 6.95
C ASN A 137 18.44 -9.82 8.02
N MET A 138 19.45 -9.00 8.34
CA MET A 138 19.32 -7.77 9.14
C MET A 138 18.95 -6.53 8.33
N ALA A 139 19.16 -6.50 7.01
CA ALA A 139 18.99 -5.31 6.17
C ALA A 139 17.52 -4.87 6.16
N MET A 140 16.61 -5.81 5.89
CA MET A 140 15.15 -5.63 5.98
C MET A 140 14.64 -5.17 7.37
N THR A 141 15.45 -5.32 8.42
CA THR A 141 15.11 -4.90 9.80
C THR A 141 15.21 -3.39 9.99
N HIS A 142 16.11 -2.69 9.28
CA HIS A 142 16.36 -1.26 9.52
C HIS A 142 15.17 -0.39 9.11
N PHE A 143 14.54 -0.67 7.97
CA PHE A 143 13.31 0.03 7.57
C PHE A 143 12.09 -0.42 8.35
N ARG A 144 12.09 -1.63 8.96
CA ARG A 144 11.03 -2.06 9.90
C ARG A 144 11.04 -1.22 11.18
N LEU A 145 12.20 -0.79 11.66
CA LEU A 145 12.31 0.09 12.84
C LEU A 145 11.74 1.49 12.60
N VAL A 146 11.87 2.02 11.38
CA VAL A 146 11.24 3.30 10.99
C VAL A 146 9.71 3.25 11.18
N ARG A 147 9.09 2.07 11.03
CA ARG A 147 7.65 1.88 11.24
C ARG A 147 7.23 2.03 12.70
N VAL A 148 8.11 1.72 13.65
CA VAL A 148 7.84 1.91 15.09
C VAL A 148 7.66 3.39 15.42
N LEU A 149 8.26 4.29 14.62
CA LEU A 149 8.05 5.74 14.76
C LEU A 149 6.60 6.17 14.53
N ARG A 150 5.77 5.35 13.87
CA ARG A 150 4.33 5.61 13.80
C ARG A 150 3.64 5.59 15.17
N LEU A 151 4.22 4.93 16.18
CA LEU A 151 3.69 5.03 17.55
C LEU A 151 3.83 6.46 18.11
N LEU A 152 4.77 7.23 17.58
CA LEU A 152 4.95 8.65 17.88
C LEU A 152 4.05 9.54 17.02
N ALA A 153 3.37 8.98 16.01
CA ALA A 153 2.35 9.72 15.30
C ALA A 153 1.34 10.21 16.35
N PRO A 154 1.08 11.53 16.43
CA PRO A 154 0.12 12.05 17.37
C PRO A 154 -1.19 11.34 17.07
N THR A 155 -1.55 10.39 17.93
CA THR A 155 -2.77 9.62 17.83
C THR A 155 -3.91 10.51 18.29
N GLY A 156 -4.13 11.59 17.53
CA GLY A 156 -5.38 12.31 17.55
C GLY A 156 -6.43 11.35 17.01
N LEU A 157 -7.23 10.77 17.90
CA LEU A 157 -8.57 10.33 17.58
C LEU A 157 -9.33 11.53 16.98
N ARG A 158 -9.15 11.74 15.68
CA ARG A 158 -10.00 12.54 14.80
C ARG A 158 -10.49 11.61 13.68
#